data_AF-A0A2D4FUX5-F1
#
_entry.id   AF-A0A2D4FUX5-F1
#
_cell.length_a   1.000
_cell.length_b   1.000
_cell.length_c   1.000
_cell.angle_alpha   90.00
_cell.angle_beta   90.00
_cell.angle_gamma   90.00
#
_symmetry.space_group_name_H-M   'P 1'
#
loop_
_entity.id
_entity.type
_entity.pdbx_description
1 polymer ?
#
loop_
_entity_poly.entity_id
_entity_poly.type
_entity_poly.pdbx_seq_one_letter_code
_entity_poly.pdbx_strand_id
1 'polypeptide(L)'
;VNKLPDGIPIIMTENISRRRRAIPDPMKNTCKMLVVADHRFFKNMGRGEESTTINYLIELIDRVDDIYRNTSWDNAHFSGYGIQIEQIIVHSEPEDSLLPKQKHYNMAKSQPDEEKDAWEVKQLLEVGFCMCVRAF
;
A
#
# COMPACT_ATOMS: atom_id res chain seq x y z
N VAL A 1 2.45 -43.14 -46.78
CA VAL A 1 3.88 -43.42 -46.49
C VAL A 1 4.63 -42.15 -46.78
N ASN A 2 5.25 -41.55 -45.76
CA ASN A 2 6.44 -40.69 -45.86
C ASN A 2 6.93 -40.44 -44.42
N LYS A 3 8.06 -41.06 -44.08
CA LYS A 3 8.85 -40.79 -42.87
C LYS A 3 9.72 -39.55 -43.15
N LEU A 4 10.02 -38.76 -42.11
CA LEU A 4 11.26 -37.98 -42.08
C LEU A 4 11.97 -38.26 -40.73
N PRO A 5 13.30 -38.50 -40.76
CA PRO A 5 14.10 -38.85 -39.59
C PRO A 5 14.64 -37.61 -38.87
N ASP A 6 15.45 -37.86 -37.85
CA ASP A 6 16.28 -36.92 -37.09
C ASP A 6 15.68 -36.42 -35.76
N GLY A 7 15.66 -37.36 -34.80
CA GLY A 7 16.21 -37.27 -33.44
C GLY A 7 16.32 -35.96 -32.67
N ILE A 8 15.45 -34.97 -32.86
CA ILE A 8 15.35 -33.80 -31.98
C ILE A 8 14.25 -34.06 -30.93
N PRO A 9 14.53 -33.99 -29.61
CA PRO A 9 13.49 -34.14 -28.61
C PRO A 9 12.50 -32.99 -28.75
N ILE A 10 11.24 -33.31 -29.01
CA ILE A 10 10.12 -32.37 -28.91
C ILE A 10 10.11 -31.92 -27.44
N ILE A 11 10.53 -30.68 -27.18
CA ILE A 11 10.31 -30.03 -25.90
C ILE A 11 8.80 -30.09 -25.68
N MET A 12 8.37 -30.92 -24.72
CA MET A 12 6.99 -30.97 -24.29
C MET A 12 6.62 -29.53 -23.95
N THR A 13 5.76 -28.95 -24.76
CA THR A 13 5.15 -27.67 -24.44
C THR A 13 4.41 -27.90 -23.13
N GLU A 14 5.03 -27.50 -22.02
CA GLU A 14 4.33 -27.41 -20.75
C GLU A 14 3.11 -26.56 -21.04
N ASN A 15 1.95 -27.21 -21.01
CA ASN A 15 0.67 -26.57 -21.11
C ASN A 15 0.59 -25.71 -19.84
N ILE A 16 1.10 -24.47 -19.90
CA ILE A 16 0.92 -23.47 -18.84
C ILE A 16 -0.59 -23.25 -18.81
N SER A 17 -1.28 -24.11 -18.04
CA SER A 17 -2.69 -23.95 -17.80
C SER A 17 -2.77 -22.58 -17.16
N ARG A 18 -3.38 -21.62 -17.86
CA ARG A 18 -3.82 -20.38 -17.25
C ARG A 18 -4.65 -20.81 -16.05
N ARG A 19 -4.08 -20.73 -14.84
CA ARG A 19 -4.84 -20.93 -13.60
C ARG A 19 -6.02 -19.97 -13.75
N ARG A 20 -7.24 -20.52 -13.73
CA ARG A 20 -8.43 -19.66 -13.64
C ARG A 20 -8.19 -18.74 -12.46
N ARG A 21 -8.31 -17.42 -12.69
CA ARG A 21 -8.33 -16.45 -11.59
C ARG A 21 -9.35 -16.98 -10.59
N ALA A 22 -8.96 -17.02 -9.30
CA ALA A 22 -9.87 -17.45 -8.25
C ALA A 22 -11.18 -16.67 -8.41
N ILE A 23 -12.31 -17.35 -8.29
CA ILE A 23 -13.61 -16.66 -8.29
C ILE A 23 -13.53 -15.70 -7.10
N PRO A 24 -13.69 -14.38 -7.31
CA PRO A 24 -13.52 -13.43 -6.23
C PRO A 24 -14.51 -13.75 -5.13
N ASP A 25 -14.00 -13.94 -3.90
CA ASP A 25 -14.82 -14.20 -2.74
C ASP A 25 -15.55 -12.91 -2.37
N PRO A 26 -16.89 -12.85 -2.50
CA PRO A 26 -17.64 -11.63 -2.20
C PRO A 26 -17.55 -11.24 -0.71
N MET A 27 -17.12 -12.13 0.18
CA MET A 27 -16.86 -11.80 1.59
C MET A 27 -15.49 -11.14 1.82
N LYS A 28 -14.60 -11.16 0.82
CA LYS A 28 -13.26 -10.57 0.87
C LYS A 28 -13.15 -9.40 -0.09
N ASN A 29 -13.98 -8.38 0.14
CA ASN A 29 -14.06 -7.18 -0.69
C ASN A 29 -13.45 -5.94 -0.01
N THR A 30 -12.85 -6.08 1.17
CA THR A 30 -12.37 -4.93 1.97
C THR A 30 -10.91 -5.11 2.37
N CYS A 31 -10.06 -4.17 1.97
CA CYS A 31 -8.68 -4.08 2.43
C CYS A 31 -8.61 -3.30 3.74
N LYS A 32 -8.24 -3.97 4.82
CA LYS A 32 -8.03 -3.35 6.13
C LYS A 32 -6.65 -2.71 6.18
N MET A 33 -6.59 -1.44 6.58
CA MET A 33 -5.37 -0.64 6.55
C MET A 33 -5.00 -0.10 7.93
N LEU A 34 -3.69 -0.15 8.23
CA LEU A 34 -3.08 0.64 9.28
C LEU A 34 -2.74 2.01 8.70
N VAL A 35 -3.31 3.07 9.26
CA VAL A 35 -3.04 4.45 8.85
C VAL A 35 -2.11 5.09 9.87
N VAL A 36 -1.01 5.68 9.40
CA VAL A 36 0.00 6.30 10.26
C VAL A 36 0.15 7.77 9.87
N ALA A 37 -0.04 8.68 10.84
CA ALA A 37 0.32 10.08 10.73
C ALA A 37 1.65 10.32 11.47
N ASP A 38 2.64 10.83 10.76
CA ASP A 38 3.90 11.26 11.35
C ASP A 38 3.75 12.64 12.05
N HIS A 39 4.80 13.06 12.77
CA HIS A 39 4.81 14.33 13.50
C HIS A 39 4.60 15.55 12.58
N ARG A 40 5.00 15.45 11.30
CA ARG A 40 4.83 16.52 10.32
C ARG A 40 3.36 16.66 9.93
N PHE A 41 2.68 15.54 9.68
CA PHE A 41 1.24 15.51 9.41
C PHE A 41 0.44 15.99 10.62
N PHE A 42 0.76 15.49 11.81
CA PHE A 42 0.13 15.92 13.06
C PHE A 42 0.23 17.45 13.26
N LYS A 43 1.42 18.03 13.04
CA LYS A 43 1.62 19.47 13.19
C LYS A 43 0.93 20.29 12.11
N ASN A 44 1.10 19.91 10.85
CA ASN A 44 0.70 20.75 9.71
C ASN A 44 -0.76 20.54 9.27
N MET A 45 -1.25 19.31 9.31
CA MET A 45 -2.62 18.95 8.93
C MET A 45 -3.52 18.87 10.17
N GLY A 46 -3.01 18.23 11.22
CA GLY A 46 -3.70 18.07 12.50
C GLY A 46 -3.69 19.30 13.40
N ARG A 47 -2.91 20.33 13.06
CA ARG A 47 -2.71 21.55 13.86
C ARG A 47 -2.21 21.29 15.28
N GLY A 48 -1.52 20.16 15.48
CA GLY A 48 -1.05 19.72 16.79
C GLY A 48 -2.15 19.14 17.68
N GLU A 49 -3.30 18.77 17.10
CA GLU A 49 -4.41 18.16 17.83
C GLU A 49 -4.72 16.77 17.27
N GLU A 50 -4.81 15.79 18.17
CA GLU A 50 -5.03 14.39 17.81
C GLU A 50 -6.43 14.18 17.21
N SER A 51 -7.46 14.82 17.78
CA SER A 51 -8.84 14.74 17.31
C SER A 51 -8.97 15.24 15.86
N THR A 52 -8.37 16.40 15.56
CA THR A 52 -8.36 17.01 14.23
C THR A 52 -7.61 16.12 13.23
N THR A 53 -6.48 15.55 13.64
CA THR A 53 -5.70 14.60 12.81
C THR A 53 -6.52 13.36 12.46
N ILE A 54 -7.14 12.74 13.46
CA ILE A 54 -7.92 11.51 13.31
C ILE A 54 -9.14 11.76 12.43
N ASN A 55 -9.92 12.81 12.71
CA ASN A 55 -11.11 13.14 11.95
C ASN A 55 -10.77 13.42 10.48
N TYR A 56 -9.70 14.15 10.21
CA TYR A 56 -9.22 14.39 8.86
C TYR A 56 -8.93 13.08 8.11
N LEU A 57 -8.24 12.13 8.76
CA LEU A 57 -7.91 10.84 8.16
C LEU A 57 -9.15 9.97 7.90
N ILE A 58 -10.09 9.95 8.84
CA ILE A 58 -11.36 9.21 8.69
C ILE A 58 -12.13 9.75 7.47
N GLU A 59 -12.35 11.07 7.41
CA GLU A 59 -13.09 11.71 6.31
C GLU A 59 -12.38 11.55 4.96
N LEU A 60 -11.04 11.55 4.95
CA LEU A 60 -10.29 11.35 3.73
C LEU A 60 -10.43 9.91 3.23
N ILE A 61 -10.25 8.90 4.09
CA ILE A 61 -10.33 7.49 3.70
C ILE A 61 -11.75 7.10 3.31
N ASP A 62 -12.77 7.64 3.98
CA ASP A 62 -14.19 7.41 3.64
C ASP A 62 -14.49 7.85 2.20
N ARG A 63 -14.08 9.07 1.81
CA ARG A 63 -14.24 9.56 0.43
C ARG A 63 -13.44 8.76 -0.60
N VAL A 64 -12.31 8.17 -0.20
CA VAL A 64 -11.54 7.28 -1.07
C VAL A 64 -12.25 5.93 -1.20
N ASP A 65 -12.79 5.36 -0.12
CA ASP A 65 -13.58 4.12 -0.18
C ASP A 65 -14.77 4.25 -1.12
N ASP A 66 -15.48 5.37 -1.07
CA ASP A 66 -16.59 5.67 -1.99
C ASP A 66 -16.18 5.53 -3.47
N ILE A 67 -14.98 5.99 -3.83
CA ILE A 67 -14.45 5.85 -5.18
C ILE A 67 -14.17 4.38 -5.50
N TYR A 68 -13.52 3.66 -4.59
CA TYR A 68 -13.16 2.25 -4.80
C TYR A 68 -14.41 1.36 -4.93
N ARG A 69 -15.40 1.54 -4.04
CA ARG A 69 -16.65 0.77 -4.03
C ARG A 69 -17.46 0.96 -5.31
N ASN A 70 -17.50 2.20 -5.81
CA ASN A 70 -18.23 2.55 -7.02
C ASN A 70 -17.46 2.26 -8.32
N THR A 71 -16.19 1.83 -8.23
CA THR A 71 -15.40 1.45 -9.39
C THR A 71 -15.76 0.03 -9.84
N SER A 72 -16.08 -0.12 -11.13
CA SER A 72 -16.18 -1.42 -11.80
C SER A 72 -14.85 -1.77 -12.45
N TRP A 73 -14.17 -2.77 -11.92
CA TRP A 73 -12.81 -3.16 -12.31
C TRP A 73 -12.79 -4.00 -13.59
N ASP A 74 -13.93 -4.59 -13.98
CA ASP A 74 -14.11 -5.34 -15.23
C ASP A 74 -15.15 -4.72 -16.18
N ASN A 75 -15.63 -3.50 -15.88
CA ASN A 75 -16.75 -2.82 -16.54
C ASN A 75 -18.07 -3.63 -16.51
N ALA A 76 -18.20 -4.57 -15.57
CA ALA A 76 -19.39 -5.37 -15.36
C ALA A 76 -19.63 -5.53 -13.85
N HIS A 77 -19.51 -6.76 -13.33
CA HIS A 77 -19.96 -7.14 -11.99
C HIS A 77 -18.84 -7.12 -10.94
N PHE A 78 -17.58 -6.97 -11.36
CA PHE A 78 -16.45 -6.92 -10.43
C PHE A 78 -16.32 -5.50 -9.88
N SER A 79 -17.12 -5.20 -8.85
CA SER A 79 -17.23 -3.90 -8.19
C SER A 79 -17.44 -4.09 -6.69
N GLY A 80 -17.57 -2.99 -5.93
CA GLY A 80 -17.83 -3.07 -4.49
C GLY A 80 -16.61 -3.51 -3.67
N TYR A 81 -15.40 -3.43 -4.23
CA TYR A 81 -14.14 -3.55 -3.51
C TYR A 81 -13.77 -2.23 -2.89
N GLY A 82 -13.15 -2.25 -1.71
CA GLY A 82 -12.88 -1.03 -0.98
C GLY A 82 -11.80 -1.18 0.07
N ILE A 83 -11.66 -0.13 0.87
CA ILE A 83 -10.67 0.02 1.91
C ILE A 83 -11.36 0.39 3.22
N GLN A 84 -10.77 -0.01 4.34
CA GLN A 84 -11.28 0.34 5.66
C GLN A 84 -10.10 0.56 6.59
N ILE A 85 -10.20 1.56 7.46
CA ILE A 85 -9.24 1.76 8.53
C ILE A 85 -9.43 0.65 9.58
N GLU A 86 -8.37 -0.09 9.87
CA GLU A 86 -8.32 -1.03 10.98
C GLU A 86 -7.76 -0.38 12.24
N GLN A 87 -6.74 0.47 12.09
CA GLN A 87 -6.13 1.21 13.18
C GLN A 87 -5.51 2.51 12.66
N ILE A 88 -5.52 3.54 13.50
CA ILE A 88 -4.79 4.79 13.28
C ILE A 88 -3.69 4.92 14.33
N ILE A 89 -2.49 5.27 13.89
CA ILE A 89 -1.36 5.64 14.75
C ILE A 89 -1.02 7.11 14.45
N VAL A 90 -0.97 7.93 15.50
CA VAL A 90 -0.57 9.34 15.40
C VAL A 90 0.71 9.53 16.20
N HIS A 91 1.76 9.97 15.53
CA HIS A 91 2.99 10.41 16.19
C HIS A 91 2.95 11.92 16.36
N SER A 92 2.91 12.40 17.61
CA SER A 92 2.90 13.83 17.90
C SER A 92 4.29 14.46 17.83
N GLU A 93 5.32 13.68 18.14
CA GLU A 93 6.71 14.10 18.24
C GLU A 93 7.60 13.31 17.27
N PRO A 94 8.73 13.89 16.84
CA PRO A 94 9.70 13.17 16.01
C PRO A 94 10.34 12.03 16.80
N GLU A 95 10.66 10.94 16.09
CA GLU A 95 11.37 9.81 16.69
C GLU A 95 12.86 10.15 16.85
N ASP A 96 13.34 10.16 18.09
CA ASP A 96 14.76 10.28 18.37
C ASP A 96 15.47 8.97 18.02
N SER A 97 16.33 9.02 17.01
CA SER A 97 17.13 7.85 16.63
C SER A 97 18.15 7.55 17.73
N LEU A 98 17.86 6.56 18.57
CA LEU A 98 18.68 6.17 19.74
C LEU A 98 20.10 5.73 19.35
N LEU A 99 20.31 5.31 18.10
CA LEU A 99 21.60 4.83 17.60
C LEU A 99 22.13 5.69 16.45
N PRO A 100 23.44 6.02 16.45
CA PRO A 100 24.07 6.70 15.32
C PRO A 100 23.86 5.89 14.03
N LYS A 101 23.38 6.55 12.96
CA LYS A 101 23.08 5.99 11.63
C LYS A 101 21.78 5.20 11.48
N GLN A 102 20.97 5.05 12.53
CA GLN A 102 19.62 4.52 12.37
C GLN A 102 18.72 5.61 11.77
N LYS A 103 17.97 5.26 10.73
CA LYS A 103 17.00 6.15 10.09
C LYS A 103 15.60 5.70 10.46
N HIS A 104 14.72 6.65 10.77
CA HIS A 104 13.32 6.38 11.05
C HIS A 104 12.44 7.33 10.25
N TYR A 105 11.34 6.84 9.67
CA TYR A 105 10.46 7.66 8.83
C TYR A 105 9.90 8.88 9.58
N ASN A 106 9.68 8.75 10.90
CA ASN A 106 9.18 9.81 11.78
C ASN A 106 10.29 10.69 12.40
N MET A 107 11.56 10.61 12.01
CA MET A 107 12.58 11.49 12.60
C MET A 107 12.53 12.92 12.03
N ALA A 108 13.01 13.90 12.80
CA ALA A 108 12.89 15.31 12.44
C ALA A 108 13.57 15.66 11.11
N LYS A 109 14.79 15.16 10.90
CA LYS A 109 15.62 15.51 9.74
C LYS A 109 15.26 14.72 8.50
N SER A 110 15.30 15.39 7.36
CA SER A 110 15.11 14.74 6.06
C SER A 110 16.31 13.89 5.65
N GLN A 111 16.07 12.90 4.79
CA GLN A 111 17.13 12.06 4.23
C GLN A 111 16.99 11.92 2.71
N PRO A 112 18.13 11.74 2.00
CA PRO A 112 19.50 11.72 2.51
C PRO A 112 20.06 13.12 2.82
N ASP A 113 19.36 14.17 2.40
CA ASP A 113 19.77 15.57 2.52
C ASP A 113 18.99 16.24 3.66
N GLU A 114 19.70 16.69 4.69
CA GLU A 114 19.10 17.30 5.88
C GLU A 114 18.63 18.74 5.65
N GLU A 115 19.15 19.41 4.61
CA GLU A 115 18.79 20.80 4.26
C GLU A 115 17.45 20.87 3.50
N LYS A 116 16.93 19.72 3.06
CA LYS A 116 15.65 19.63 2.37
C LYS A 116 14.48 19.49 3.33
N ASP A 117 13.37 20.11 2.96
CA ASP A 117 12.12 20.01 3.72
C ASP A 117 11.49 18.62 3.65
N ALA A 118 11.79 17.82 2.62
CA ALA A 118 11.22 16.49 2.42
C ALA A 118 12.29 15.41 2.18
N TRP A 119 11.96 14.20 2.62
CA TRP A 119 12.73 12.99 2.29
C TRP A 119 12.64 12.66 0.81
N GLU A 120 13.63 11.93 0.31
CA GLU A 120 13.48 11.22 -0.96
C GLU A 120 12.40 10.15 -0.80
N VAL A 121 11.41 10.17 -1.71
CA VAL A 121 10.16 9.41 -1.56
C VAL A 121 10.41 7.92 -1.51
N LYS A 122 11.29 7.38 -2.37
CA LYS A 122 11.57 5.94 -2.39
C LYS A 122 12.19 5.49 -1.06
N GLN A 123 13.17 6.23 -0.54
CA GLN A 123 13.80 5.91 0.75
C GLN A 123 12.82 6.00 1.91
N LEU A 124 11.94 7.01 1.93
CA LEU A 124 10.92 7.15 2.97
C LEU A 124 9.97 5.95 2.97
N LEU A 125 9.57 5.49 1.78
CA LEU A 125 8.75 4.29 1.64
C LEU A 125 9.49 3.06 2.16
N GLU A 126 10.76 2.86 1.82
CA GLU A 126 11.53 1.70 2.30
C GLU A 126 11.62 1.58 3.83
N VAL A 127 11.64 2.71 4.56
CA VAL A 127 11.73 2.72 6.04
C VAL A 127 10.40 2.91 6.75
N GLY A 128 9.37 3.38 6.04
CA GLY A 128 8.05 3.68 6.59
C GLY A 128 6.93 2.77 6.09
N PHE A 129 7.17 1.92 5.08
CA PHE A 129 6.08 1.15 4.50
C PHE A 129 5.54 0.08 5.44
N CYS A 130 4.26 0.24 5.74
CA CYS A 130 3.37 -0.86 6.00
C CYS A 130 2.27 -0.86 4.92
N MET A 131 2.59 -1.18 3.66
CA MET A 131 1.53 -1.71 2.78
C MET A 131 1.52 -3.22 2.90
N CYS A 132 0.52 -3.73 3.63
CA CYS A 132 0.02 -5.05 3.35
C CYS A 132 -0.81 -4.99 2.06
N VAL A 133 -0.18 -4.99 0.88
CA VAL A 133 -0.87 -5.37 -0.34
C VAL A 133 -1.00 -6.90 -0.30
N ARG A 134 -1.93 -7.40 0.52
CA ARG A 134 -2.47 -8.73 0.27
C ARG A 134 -3.42 -8.58 -0.92
N ALA A 135 -2.85 -8.73 -2.12
CA ALA A 135 -3.64 -9.03 -3.29
C ALA A 135 -4.39 -10.34 -3.00
N PHE A 136 -5.72 -10.26 -2.96
CA PHE A 136 -6.60 -11.42 -2.87
C PHE A 136 -6.52 -12.25 -4.16
#